data_AF-A0A8T7H4D3-F1
#
_entry.id   AF-A0A8T7H4D3-F1
#
_cell.length_a   1.000
_cell.length_b   1.000
_cell.length_c   1.000
_cell.angle_alpha   90.00
_cell.angle_beta   90.00
_cell.angle_gamma   90.00
#
_symmetry.space_group_name_H-M   'P 1'
#
loop_
_entity.id
_entity.type
_entity.pdbx_description
1 polymer ?
#
loop_
_entity_poly.entity_id
_entity_poly.type
_entity_poly.pdbx_seq_one_letter_code
_entity_poly.pdbx_strand_id
1 'polypeptide(L)'
;DELTAWARGNYKYLFQECTDFQVEMVHEILSKFPKLIDPNRETEQADPFVVALGLERRDGPQKSLVPLEVVVVTQERSTPERRTAKKKVIIPEVCRHYNLPCITLINMIAREGWKF
;
A
#
# COMPACT_ATOMS: atom_id res chain seq x y z
N ASP A 1 2.48 -4.79 -26.33
CA ASP A 1 1.04 -4.80 -26.66
C ASP A 1 0.44 -3.39 -26.45
N GLU A 2 -0.87 -3.23 -26.60
CA GLU A 2 -1.61 -1.97 -26.37
C GLU A 2 -1.44 -1.43 -24.95
N LEU A 3 -1.48 -2.31 -23.94
CA LEU A 3 -1.27 -1.95 -22.53
C LEU A 3 0.15 -1.41 -22.31
N THR A 4 1.15 -2.01 -22.95
CA THR A 4 2.54 -1.57 -22.89
C THR A 4 2.69 -0.16 -23.49
N ALA A 5 2.03 0.09 -24.62
CA ALA A 5 2.06 1.41 -25.27
C ALA A 5 1.38 2.48 -24.41
N TRP A 6 0.21 2.16 -23.85
CA TRP A 6 -0.50 3.04 -22.92
C TRP A 6 0.33 3.32 -21.66
N ALA A 7 0.93 2.30 -21.06
CA ALA A 7 1.76 2.43 -19.85
C ALA A 7 3.01 3.30 -20.10
N ARG A 8 3.66 3.15 -21.27
CA ARG A 8 4.79 4.02 -21.67
C ARG A 8 4.36 5.48 -21.79
N GLY A 9 3.18 5.74 -22.35
CA GLY A 9 2.62 7.09 -22.44
C GLY A 9 2.30 7.72 -21.07
N ASN A 10 2.04 6.91 -20.06
CA ASN A 10 1.64 7.33 -18.71
C ASN A 10 2.72 7.05 -17.63
N TYR A 11 3.95 6.78 -18.06
CA TYR A 11 5.00 6.21 -17.21
C TYR A 11 5.20 6.97 -15.89
N LYS A 12 5.25 8.31 -15.96
CA LYS A 12 5.51 9.20 -14.81
C LYS A 12 4.47 9.11 -13.69
N TYR A 13 3.25 8.66 -13.99
CA TYR A 13 2.16 8.56 -13.02
C TYR A 13 1.93 7.13 -12.51
N LEU A 14 2.42 6.13 -13.26
CA LEU A 14 2.21 4.72 -12.98
C LEU A 14 3.41 4.05 -12.31
N PHE A 15 4.62 4.50 -12.64
CA PHE A 15 5.86 3.92 -12.13
C PHE A 15 6.57 4.95 -11.28
N GLN A 16 6.93 4.54 -10.07
CA GLN A 16 7.70 5.33 -9.13
C GLN A 16 8.92 4.51 -8.73
N GLU A 17 10.09 5.14 -8.77
CA GLU A 17 11.32 4.54 -8.23
C GLU A 17 11.23 4.45 -6.70
N CYS A 18 11.81 3.39 -6.14
CA CYS A 18 11.88 3.25 -4.69
C CYS A 18 12.83 4.29 -4.11
N THR A 19 12.38 5.01 -3.09
CA THR A 19 13.19 5.99 -2.37
C THR A 19 13.90 5.34 -1.18
N ASP A 20 14.96 5.97 -0.68
CA ASP A 20 15.66 5.51 0.52
C ASP A 20 14.72 5.41 1.73
N PHE A 21 13.77 6.36 1.87
CA PHE A 21 12.75 6.33 2.91
C PHE A 21 11.86 5.09 2.78
N GLN A 22 11.43 4.75 1.57
CA GLN A 22 10.61 3.56 1.34
C GLN A 22 11.39 2.28 1.68
N VAL A 23 12.67 2.21 1.30
CA VAL A 23 13.53 1.06 1.64
C VAL A 23 13.68 0.90 3.15
N GLU A 24 13.97 1.98 3.88
CA GLU A 24 14.05 1.98 5.35
C GLU A 24 12.73 1.52 5.99
N MET A 25 11.60 2.09 5.53
CA MET A 25 10.29 1.71 6.04
C MET A 25 9.92 0.27 5.72
N VAL A 26 10.30 -0.27 4.56
CA VAL A 26 10.09 -1.68 4.23
C VAL A 26 10.85 -2.58 5.19
N HIS A 27 12.11 -2.26 5.52
CA HIS A 27 12.86 -3.00 6.53
C HIS A 27 12.16 -2.96 7.91
N GLU A 28 11.69 -1.78 8.32
CA GLU A 28 10.96 -1.64 9.59
C GLU A 28 9.65 -2.45 9.59
N ILE A 29 8.85 -2.34 8.53
CA ILE A 29 7.59 -3.06 8.36
C ILE A 29 7.86 -4.57 8.43
N LEU A 30 8.84 -5.09 7.70
CA LEU A 30 9.14 -6.51 7.66
C LEU A 30 9.72 -7.03 8.98
N SER A 31 10.41 -6.19 9.76
CA SER A 31 10.85 -6.56 11.11
C SER A 31 9.67 -6.80 12.07
N LYS A 32 8.58 -6.03 11.91
CA LYS A 32 7.35 -6.12 12.74
C LYS A 32 6.35 -7.13 12.18
N PHE A 33 6.29 -7.26 10.86
CA PHE A 33 5.32 -8.04 10.10
C PHE A 33 6.01 -8.98 9.10
N PRO A 34 6.86 -9.92 9.56
CA PRO A 34 7.62 -10.79 8.65
C PRO A 34 6.74 -11.68 7.77
N LYS A 35 5.49 -11.94 8.19
CA LYS A 35 4.49 -12.72 7.45
C LYS A 35 3.67 -11.90 6.45
N LEU A 36 4.02 -10.63 6.23
CA LEU A 36 3.44 -9.81 5.15
C LEU A 36 3.91 -10.32 3.78
N ILE A 37 5.10 -10.90 3.73
CA ILE A 37 5.68 -11.53 2.55
C ILE A 37 5.81 -13.04 2.78
N ASP A 38 5.85 -13.80 1.68
CA ASP A 38 6.30 -15.18 1.67
C ASP A 38 7.79 -15.23 1.29
N PRO A 39 8.71 -15.63 2.19
CA PRO A 39 10.14 -15.68 1.90
C PRO A 39 10.52 -16.72 0.85
N ASN A 40 9.63 -17.69 0.55
CA ASN A 40 9.90 -18.72 -0.46
C ASN A 40 9.41 -18.32 -1.86
N ARG A 41 8.79 -17.15 -1.99
CA ARG A 41 8.25 -16.68 -3.27
C ARG A 41 9.37 -16.02 -4.08
N GLU A 42 9.61 -16.53 -5.28
CA GLU A 42 10.65 -16.03 -6.18
C GLU A 42 10.31 -14.65 -6.78
N THR A 43 9.03 -14.31 -6.88
CA THR A 43 8.58 -13.02 -7.40
C THR A 43 8.56 -11.96 -6.32
N GLU A 44 8.91 -10.74 -6.69
CA GLU A 44 8.79 -9.55 -5.85
C GLU A 44 7.37 -9.40 -5.26
N GLN A 45 7.31 -8.89 -4.03
CA GLN A 45 6.08 -8.72 -3.28
C GLN A 45 5.91 -7.25 -2.92
N ALA A 46 4.90 -6.61 -3.52
CA ALA A 46 4.69 -5.16 -3.45
C ALA A 46 4.05 -4.69 -2.13
N ASP A 47 3.40 -5.58 -1.37
CA ASP A 47 2.60 -5.22 -0.19
C ASP A 47 3.35 -4.34 0.82
N PRO A 48 4.62 -4.61 1.20
CA PRO A 48 5.37 -3.72 2.09
C PRO A 48 5.61 -2.33 1.49
N PHE A 49 5.88 -2.25 0.19
CA PHE A 49 6.14 -0.99 -0.52
C PHE A 49 4.89 -0.12 -0.65
N VAL A 50 3.70 -0.71 -0.78
CA VAL A 50 2.43 0.05 -0.79
C VAL A 50 2.25 0.80 0.54
N VAL A 51 2.53 0.14 1.67
CA VAL A 51 2.44 0.78 2.99
C VAL A 51 3.55 1.82 3.15
N ALA A 52 4.78 1.49 2.78
CA ALA A 52 5.91 2.41 2.87
C ALA A 52 5.69 3.69 2.05
N LEU A 53 5.14 3.59 0.84
CA LEU A 53 4.76 4.75 0.02
C LEU A 53 3.71 5.61 0.71
N GLY A 54 2.69 5.00 1.33
CA GLY A 54 1.68 5.74 2.09
C GLY A 54 2.28 6.48 3.30
N LEU A 55 3.21 5.86 4.00
CA LEU A 55 3.95 6.49 5.10
C LEU A 55 4.87 7.60 4.60
N GLU A 56 5.53 7.43 3.47
CA GLU A 56 6.35 8.48 2.87
C GLU A 56 5.53 9.71 2.49
N ARG A 57 4.37 9.52 1.85
CA ARG A 57 3.50 10.64 1.47
C ARG A 57 2.96 11.41 2.68
N ARG A 58 2.80 10.74 3.84
CA ARG A 58 2.33 11.35 5.08
C ARG A 58 3.48 11.98 5.88
N ASP A 59 4.53 11.20 6.14
CA ASP A 59 5.57 11.45 7.14
C ASP A 59 6.95 11.72 6.53
N GLY A 60 7.15 11.37 5.25
CA GLY A 60 8.42 11.48 4.56
C GLY A 60 8.95 12.91 4.38
N PRO A 61 10.19 13.03 3.87
CA PRO A 61 10.95 14.28 3.83
C PRO A 61 10.34 15.31 2.87
N GLN A 62 9.72 14.84 1.79
CA GLN A 62 9.04 15.71 0.83
C GLN A 62 7.60 15.96 1.31
N LYS A 63 7.31 17.20 1.70
CA LYS A 63 5.97 17.62 2.11
C LYS A 63 5.23 18.34 1.00
N SER A 64 3.93 18.07 0.89
CA SER A 64 3.03 18.88 0.09
C SER A 64 2.88 20.27 0.73
N LEU A 65 2.76 21.32 -0.10
CA LEU A 65 2.49 22.68 0.35
C LEU A 65 1.12 22.80 1.05
N VAL A 66 0.18 21.94 0.66
CA VAL A 66 -1.15 21.82 1.27
C VAL A 66 -1.25 20.49 2.02
N PRO A 67 -1.90 20.44 3.19
CA PRO A 67 -2.18 19.18 3.86
C PRO A 67 -2.96 18.24 2.94
N LEU A 68 -2.44 17.04 2.73
CA LEU A 68 -3.11 15.98 1.98
C LEU A 68 -3.38 14.82 2.94
N GLU A 69 -4.61 14.31 2.90
CA GLU A 69 -4.91 13.04 3.54
C GLU A 69 -4.41 11.91 2.65
N VAL A 70 -3.62 11.01 3.23
CA VAL A 70 -3.11 9.82 2.54
C VAL A 70 -3.92 8.62 3.00
N VAL A 71 -4.50 7.90 2.03
CA VAL A 71 -5.33 6.72 2.28
C VAL A 71 -4.83 5.57 1.40
N VAL A 72 -4.59 4.42 2.00
CA VAL A 72 -4.29 3.18 1.27
C VAL A 72 -5.61 2.52 0.85
N VAL A 73 -5.71 2.14 -0.42
CA VAL A 73 -6.88 1.43 -0.96
C VAL A 73 -6.48 0.00 -1.25
N THR A 74 -7.16 -0.98 -0.66
CA THR A 74 -6.92 -2.41 -0.90
C THR A 74 -8.23 -3.20 -0.87
N GLN A 75 -8.29 -4.30 -1.63
CA GLN A 75 -9.42 -5.25 -1.60
C GLN A 75 -9.19 -6.41 -0.62
N GLU A 76 -8.07 -6.43 0.11
CA GLU A 76 -7.85 -7.37 1.20
C GLU A 76 -8.82 -7.13 2.35
N ARG A 77 -9.50 -8.18 2.81
CA ARG A 77 -10.48 -8.08 3.90
C ARG A 77 -9.94 -8.73 5.18
N SER A 78 -10.03 -8.01 6.29
CA SER A 78 -9.90 -8.57 7.63
C SER A 78 -11.24 -9.19 8.03
N THR A 79 -11.50 -10.46 7.69
CA THR A 79 -12.73 -11.15 8.13
C THR A 79 -12.55 -11.78 9.52
N PRO A 80 -13.58 -11.84 10.38
CA PRO A 80 -13.51 -12.50 11.69
C PRO A 80 -13.09 -13.97 11.58
N GLU A 81 -13.55 -14.64 10.54
CA GLU A 81 -13.22 -16.04 10.19
C GLU A 81 -11.72 -16.24 9.93
N ARG A 82 -10.99 -15.20 9.52
CA ARG A 82 -9.52 -15.25 9.35
C ARG A 82 -8.75 -15.13 10.68
N ARG A 83 -9.41 -14.87 11.81
CA ARG A 83 -8.71 -14.75 13.11
C ARG A 83 -8.25 -16.10 13.67
N THR A 84 -8.80 -17.22 13.18
CA THR A 84 -8.58 -18.58 13.71
C THR A 84 -7.61 -19.43 12.87
N ALA A 85 -7.40 -19.11 11.59
CA ALA A 85 -6.39 -19.78 10.75
C ALA A 85 -5.02 -19.10 10.89
N LYS A 86 -3.92 -19.86 10.78
CA LYS A 86 -2.52 -19.37 10.81
C LYS A 86 -2.39 -18.07 9.98
N LYS A 87 -2.37 -16.93 10.67
CA LYS A 87 -2.62 -15.61 10.06
C LYS A 87 -1.54 -15.24 9.05
N LYS A 88 -1.92 -15.16 7.77
CA LYS A 88 -1.27 -14.29 6.80
C LYS A 88 -1.47 -12.84 7.27
N VAL A 89 -0.39 -12.07 7.39
CA VAL A 89 -0.50 -10.62 7.64
C VAL A 89 -0.93 -9.95 6.35
N ILE A 90 -1.85 -9.00 6.44
CA ILE A 90 -2.45 -8.31 5.29
C ILE A 90 -2.28 -6.80 5.39
N ILE A 91 -2.35 -6.10 4.26
CA ILE A 91 -2.12 -4.64 4.20
C ILE A 91 -2.94 -3.87 5.25
N PRO A 92 -4.25 -4.11 5.46
CA PRO A 92 -5.03 -3.38 6.47
C PRO A 92 -4.54 -3.55 7.91
N GLU A 93 -3.92 -4.69 8.24
CA GLU A 93 -3.36 -4.92 9.58
C GLU A 93 -2.10 -4.07 9.81
N VAL A 94 -1.25 -3.98 8.79
CA VAL A 94 -0.05 -3.15 8.82
C VAL A 94 -0.42 -1.67 8.83
N CYS A 95 -1.33 -1.23 7.96
CA CYS A 95 -1.80 0.17 7.94
C CYS A 95 -2.37 0.60 9.31
N ARG A 96 -3.14 -0.27 9.97
CA ARG A 96 -3.70 -0.01 11.31
C ARG A 96 -2.61 0.21 12.35
N HIS A 97 -1.53 -0.59 12.32
CA HIS A 97 -0.40 -0.43 13.24
C HIS A 97 0.24 0.96 13.14
N TYR A 98 0.34 1.50 11.93
CA TYR A 98 0.92 2.82 11.68
C TYR A 98 -0.09 3.98 11.69
N ASN A 99 -1.34 3.74 12.09
CA ASN A 99 -2.43 4.71 12.02
C ASN A 99 -2.57 5.34 10.61
N LEU A 100 -2.31 4.56 9.56
CA LEU A 100 -2.45 4.97 8.17
C LEU A 100 -3.88 4.63 7.71
N PRO A 101 -4.70 5.62 7.28
CA PRO A 101 -6.04 5.35 6.79
C PRO A 101 -6.05 4.29 5.68
N CYS A 102 -6.93 3.30 5.79
CA CYS A 102 -7.01 2.19 4.85
C CYS A 102 -8.48 1.83 4.57
N ILE A 103 -8.89 1.84 3.30
CA ILE A 103 -10.28 1.59 2.89
C ILE A 103 -10.36 0.62 1.71
N THR A 104 -11.55 0.08 1.46
CA THR A 104 -11.81 -0.74 0.27
C THR A 104 -12.02 0.13 -0.97
N LEU A 105 -11.92 -0.47 -2.16
CA LEU A 105 -12.23 0.23 -3.40
C LEU A 105 -13.66 0.80 -3.41
N ILE A 106 -14.63 0.03 -2.92
CA ILE A 106 -16.03 0.47 -2.84
C ILE A 106 -16.19 1.66 -1.89
N ASN A 107 -15.49 1.65 -0.75
CA ASN A 107 -15.52 2.77 0.18
C ASN A 107 -14.85 4.02 -0.41
N MET A 108 -13.78 3.86 -1.20
CA MET A 108 -13.17 4.97 -1.93
C MET A 108 -14.15 5.57 -2.93
N ILE A 109 -14.76 4.75 -3.79
CA ILE A 109 -15.75 5.19 -4.78
C ILE A 109 -16.90 5.97 -4.11
N ALA A 110 -17.44 5.46 -3.00
CA ALA A 110 -18.50 6.12 -2.25
C ALA A 110 -18.01 7.45 -1.63
N ARG A 111 -16.81 7.46 -1.05
CA ARG A 111 -16.19 8.64 -0.42
C ARG A 111 -15.94 9.77 -1.43
N GLU A 112 -15.51 9.42 -2.64
CA GLU A 112 -15.23 10.36 -3.73
C GLU A 112 -16.50 10.77 -4.52
N GLY A 113 -17.67 10.23 -4.17
CA GLY A 113 -18.95 10.61 -4.77
C GLY A 113 -19.08 10.27 -6.26
N TRP A 114 -18.40 9.22 -6.72
CA TRP A 114 -18.43 8.83 -8.13
C TRP A 114 -19.85 8.46 -8.56
N LYS A 115 -20.24 8.95 -9.74
CA LYS A 115 -21.52 8.62 -10.39
C LYS A 115 -21.22 7.82 -11.65
N PHE A 116 -21.98 6.75 -11.87
CA PHE A 116 -21.85 5.84 -13.01
C PHE A 116 -23.11 5.92 -13.87
#